data_AF-A0A7D5JR40-F1
#
_entry.id   AF-A0A7D5JR40-F1
#
_cell.length_a   1.000
_cell.length_b   1.000
_cell.length_c   1.000
_cell.angle_alpha   90.00
_cell.angle_beta   90.00
_cell.angle_gamma   90.00
#
_symmetry.space_group_name_H-M   'P 1'
#
loop_
_entity.id
_entity.type
_entity.pdbx_description
1 polymer ?
#
loop_
_entity_poly.entity_id
_entity_poly.type
_entity_poly.pdbx_seq_one_letter_code
_entity_poly.pdbx_strand_id
1 'polypeptide(L)' 'MEVYMFAETDDSGRFIRIEEATLMLKGLESDRDLGSAK' A
#
# COMPACT_ATOMS: atom_id res chain seq x y z
N MET A 1 6.13 10.04 3.19
CA MET A 1 5.61 8.76 2.69
C MET A 1 4.94 8.08 3.85
N GLU A 2 3.66 7.77 3.71
CA GLU A 2 2.92 7.02 4.72
C GLU A 2 2.54 5.67 4.13
N VAL A 3 2.69 4.60 4.92
CA VAL A 3 2.35 3.24 4.53
C VAL A 3 1.26 2.77 5.46
N TYR A 4 0.14 2.40 4.87
CA TYR A 4 -1.01 1.87 5.57
C TYR A 4 -1.08 0.37 5.33
N MET A 5 -1.23 -0.39 6.40
CA MET A 5 -1.37 -1.84 6.33
C MET A 5 -2.73 -2.23 6.89
N PHE A 6 -3.48 -2.99 6.09
CA PHE A 6 -4.76 -3.55 6.45
C PHE A 6 -4.62 -5.05 6.53
N ALA A 7 -5.26 -5.65 7.53
CA ALA A 7 -5.21 -7.08 7.73
C ALA A 7 -6.59 -7.63 8.03
N GLU A 8 -6.91 -8.75 7.40
CA GLU A 8 -8.03 -9.60 7.77
C GLU A 8 -7.47 -10.79 8.56
N THR A 9 -8.07 -11.07 9.72
CA THR A 9 -7.66 -12.18 10.60
C THR A 9 -8.82 -13.14 10.84
N ASP A 10 -8.50 -14.42 11.01
CA ASP A 10 -9.45 -15.42 11.49
C ASP A 10 -9.75 -15.26 12.99
N ASP A 11 -10.67 -16.07 13.51
CA ASP A 11 -11.05 -16.08 14.94
C ASP A 11 -9.91 -16.47 15.88
N SER A 12 -8.82 -17.06 15.35
CA SER A 12 -7.60 -17.36 16.10
C SER A 12 -6.55 -16.25 16.03
N GLY A 13 -6.88 -15.13 15.37
CA GLY A 13 -6.00 -13.98 15.17
C GLY A 13 -4.93 -14.20 14.11
N ARG A 14 -5.04 -15.25 13.29
CA ARG A 14 -4.11 -15.49 12.18
C ARG A 14 -4.52 -14.72 10.96
N PHE A 15 -3.54 -14.15 10.25
CA PHE A 15 -3.79 -13.42 9.02
C PHE A 15 -4.36 -14.33 7.93
N ILE A 16 -5.53 -13.96 7.44
CA ILE A 16 -6.13 -14.50 6.21
C ILE A 16 -5.61 -13.70 5.02
N ARG A 17 -5.51 -12.37 5.17
CA ARG A 17 -5.06 -11.46 4.11
C ARG A 17 -4.37 -10.24 4.68
N ILE A 18 -3.36 -9.75 3.96
CA ILE A 18 -2.71 -8.46 4.23
C ILE A 18 -2.74 -7.64 2.94
N GLU A 19 -3.09 -6.37 3.07
CA GLU A 19 -2.95 -5.37 2.03
C GLU A 19 -2.09 -4.22 2.51
N GLU A 20 -1.24 -3.74 1.61
CA GLU A 20 -0.46 -2.54 1.82
C GLU A 20 -0.91 -1.47 0.82
N ALA A 21 -1.19 -0.27 1.33
CA ALA A 21 -1.41 0.91 0.53
C ALA A 21 -0.38 1.98 0.90
N THR A 22 0.50 2.29 -0.03
CA THR A 22 1.43 3.42 0.11
C THR A 22 0.74 4.70 -0.36
N LEU A 23 0.61 5.68 0.53
CA LEU A 23 0.09 7.01 0.21
C LEU A 23 1.24 8.00 0.00
N MET A 24 1.37 8.48 -1.23
CA MET A 24 2.31 9.53 -1.59
C MET A 24 1.68 10.90 -1.33
N LEU A 25 1.89 11.45 -0.13
CA LEU A 25 1.37 12.76 0.28
C LEU A 25 1.88 13.93 -0.58
N LYS A 26 3.08 13.79 -1.16
CA LYS A 26 3.69 14.74 -2.09
C LYS A 26 4.60 13.96 -3.06
N GLY A 27 4.34 14.09 -4.35
CA GLY A 27 5.18 13.49 -5.40
C GLY A 27 6.47 14.29 -5.64
N LEU A 28 7.53 13.57 -5.99
CA LEU A 28 8.78 14.10 -6.53
C LEU A 28 8.75 14.09 -8.06
N GLU A 29 9.66 14.83 -8.69
CA GLU A 29 9.80 14.82 -10.15
C GLU A 29 10.10 13.41 -10.69
N SER A 30 10.83 12.61 -9.91
CA SER A 30 11.13 11.19 -10.19
C SER A 30 9.90 10.28 -10.21
N ASP A 31 8.77 10.73 -9.66
CA ASP A 31 7.59 9.88 -9.51
C ASP A 31 6.64 9.96 -10.72
N ARG A 32 6.98 10.76 -11.73
CA ARG A 32 6.09 11.05 -12.87
C ARG A 32 5.66 9.84 -13.69
N ASP A 33 6.48 8.78 -13.70
CA ASP A 33 6.24 7.60 -14.52
C ASP A 33 5.74 6.39 -13.71
N LEU A 34 5.50 6.56 -12.40
CA LEU A 34 4.90 5.51 -11.56
C LEU A 34 3.49 5.17 -12.08
N GLY A 35 3.27 3.91 -12.44
CA GLY A 35 1.99 3.41 -12.95
C GLY A 35 1.72 3.64 -14.44
N SER A 36 2.71 4.13 -15.21
CA SER A 36 2.60 4.27 -16.66
C SER A 36 2.70 2.91 -17.36
N ALA A 37 1.62 2.44 -17.98
CA ALA A 37 1.57 1.20 -18.77
C ALA A 37 1.77 1.45 -20.28
N LYS A 38 2.72 2.32 -20.64
CA LYS A 38 3.12 2.54 -22.03
C LYS A 38 3.94 1.40 -22.59
#